data_AF-A0AAE3NM92-F1
#
_entry.id   AF-A0AAE3NM92-F1
#
_cell.length_a   1.000
_cell.length_b   1.000
_cell.length_c   1.000
_cell.angle_alpha   90.00
_cell.angle_beta   90.00
_cell.angle_gamma   90.00
#
_symmetry.space_group_name_H-M   'P 1'
#
loop_
_entity.id
_entity.type
_entity.pdbx_description
1 polymer ?
#
loop_
_entity_poly.entity_id
_entity_poly.type
_entity_poly.pdbx_seq_one_letter_code
_entity_poly.pdbx_strand_id
1 'polypeptide(L)' 'MTPAFRIAIIAGDGIGKEVMPEGLRVIQAAAERFGFGLECHTVDWASCDYYAQHGQMMPDDWKA' A
#
# COMPACT_ATOMS: atom_id res chain seq x y z
N MET A 1 -16.95 3.40 -17.74
CA MET A 1 -16.45 2.97 -16.42
C MET A 1 -15.77 4.16 -15.79
N THR A 2 -16.12 4.53 -14.56
CA THR A 2 -15.42 5.59 -13.83
C THR A 2 -13.98 5.12 -13.57
N PRO A 3 -12.95 5.97 -13.79
CA PRO A 3 -11.56 5.58 -13.49
C PRO A 3 -11.43 5.15 -12.03
N ALA A 4 -10.71 4.05 -11.77
CA ALA A 4 -10.39 3.63 -10.41
C ALA A 4 -9.31 4.54 -9.82
N PHE A 5 -9.41 4.84 -8.52
CA PHE A 5 -8.32 5.49 -7.81
C PHE A 5 -7.23 4.46 -7.51
N ARG A 6 -6.00 4.76 -7.93
CA ARG A 6 -4.84 3.90 -7.75
C ARG A 6 -4.10 4.28 -6.47
N ILE A 7 -3.90 3.32 -5.57
CA ILE A 7 -3.31 3.52 -4.25
C ILE A 7 -2.12 2.57 -4.08
N ALA A 8 -0.93 3.12 -3.84
CA ALA A 8 0.21 2.35 -3.38
C ALA A 8 0.15 2.18 -1.85
N ILE A 9 0.23 0.94 -1.38
CA ILE A 9 0.17 0.59 0.03
C ILE A 9 1.58 0.32 0.55
N ILE A 10 2.09 1.23 1.38
CA ILE A 10 3.38 1.07 2.06
C ILE A 10 3.09 0.91 3.54
N ALA A 11 3.13 -0.34 4.03
CA ALA A 11 2.82 -0.65 5.43
C ALA A 11 3.94 -0.25 6.39
N GLY A 12 5.17 -0.12 5.90
CA GLY A 12 6.34 0.19 6.73
C GLY A 12 6.63 -0.90 7.76
N ASP A 13 6.95 -0.47 8.99
CA ASP A 13 7.41 -1.33 10.08
C ASP A 13 6.45 -1.34 11.28
N GLY A 14 6.62 -2.33 12.16
CA GLY A 14 5.90 -2.44 13.43
C GLY A 14 4.37 -2.41 13.24
N ILE A 15 3.70 -1.54 14.00
CA ILE A 15 2.24 -1.42 13.99
C ILE A 15 1.66 -1.07 12.61
N GLY A 16 2.47 -0.50 11.70
CA GLY A 16 2.02 -0.23 10.34
C GLY A 16 1.51 -1.51 9.63
N LYS A 17 2.15 -2.65 9.88
CA LYS A 17 1.74 -3.97 9.36
C LYS A 17 0.44 -4.48 10.01
N GLU A 18 0.16 -4.08 11.25
CA GLU A 18 -1.04 -4.47 11.99
C GLU A 18 -2.25 -3.61 11.61
N VAL A 19 -2.07 -2.30 11.45
CA VAL A 19 -3.16 -1.35 11.19
C VAL A 19 -3.52 -1.22 9.70
N MET A 20 -2.57 -1.51 8.80
CA MET A 20 -2.80 -1.35 7.36
C MET A 20 -3.95 -2.21 6.81
N PRO A 21 -4.07 -3.51 7.15
CA PRO A 21 -5.21 -4.32 6.73
C PRO A 21 -6.55 -3.68 7.12
N GLU A 22 -6.62 -3.05 8.29
CA GLU A 22 -7.84 -2.45 8.81
C GLU A 22 -8.20 -1.16 8.06
N GLY A 23 -7.20 -0.36 7.72
CA GLY A 23 -7.37 0.79 6.82
C GLY A 23 -7.91 0.37 5.45
N LEU A 24 -7.37 -0.72 4.89
CA LEU A 24 -7.84 -1.27 3.60
C LEU A 24 -9.30 -1.72 3.65
N ARG A 25 -9.71 -2.41 4.74
CA ARG A 25 -11.12 -2.82 4.93
C ARG A 25 -12.07 -1.62 4.93
N VAL A 26 -11.68 -0.51 5.56
CA VAL A 26 -12.51 0.70 5.64
C VAL A 26 -12.66 1.38 4.27
N ILE A 27 -11.57 1.54 3.53
CA ILE A 27 -11.64 2.20 2.21
C ILE A 27 -12.36 1.32 1.18
N GLN A 28 -12.25 0.00 1.27
CA GLN A 28 -13.01 -0.94 0.43
C GLN A 28 -14.50 -0.83 0.72
N ALA A 29 -14.91 -0.82 2.00
CA ALA A 29 -16.30 -0.61 2.38
C ALA A 29 -16.83 0.76 1.90
N ALA A 30 -16.00 1.81 1.93
CA ALA A 30 -16.36 3.11 1.38
C ALA A 30 -16.53 3.07 -0.16
N ALA A 31 -15.62 2.41 -0.87
CA ALA A 31 -15.69 2.24 -2.31
C ALA A 31 -16.98 1.52 -2.75
N GLU A 32 -17.33 0.44 -2.06
CA GLU A 32 -18.59 -0.29 -2.26
C GLU A 32 -19.81 0.59 -1.97
N ARG A 33 -19.81 1.30 -0.84
CA ARG A 33 -20.93 2.14 -0.42
C ARG A 33 -21.21 3.32 -1.35
N PHE A 34 -20.16 3.93 -1.90
CA PHE A 34 -20.27 5.16 -2.69
C PHE A 34 -20.08 4.93 -4.19
N GLY A 35 -19.82 3.70 -4.63
CA GLY A 35 -19.80 3.32 -6.04
C GLY A 35 -18.58 3.83 -6.82
N PHE A 36 -17.41 3.91 -6.19
CA PHE A 36 -16.15 4.26 -6.86
C PHE A 36 -15.18 3.07 -6.91
N GLY A 37 -14.31 3.04 -7.92
CA GLY A 37 -13.30 1.99 -8.06
C GLY A 37 -12.04 2.30 -7.25
N LEU A 38 -11.46 1.27 -6.64
CA LEU A 38 -10.15 1.29 -6.01
C LEU A 38 -9.25 0.23 -6.63
N GLU A 39 -8.00 0.60 -6.91
CA GLU A 39 -6.94 -0.29 -7.36
C GLU A 39 -5.77 -0.14 -6.39
N CYS A 40 -5.60 -1.12 -5.50
CA CYS A 40 -4.57 -1.08 -4.47
C CYS A 40 -3.39 -1.97 -4.84
N HIS A 41 -2.18 -1.45 -4.71
CA HIS A 41 -0.93 -2.16 -4.96
C HIS A 41 -0.06 -2.14 -3.73
N THR A 42 0.25 -3.31 -3.19
CA THR A 42 1.18 -3.42 -2.07
C THR A 42 2.60 -3.21 -2.54
N VAL A 43 3.33 -2.43 -1.75
CA VAL A 43 4.75 -2.15 -1.94
C VAL A 43 5.54 -2.88 -0.85
N ASP A 44 6.49 -3.70 -1.28
CA ASP A 44 7.28 -4.55 -0.37
C ASP A 44 8.51 -3.84 0.22
N TRP A 45 8.88 -2.68 -0.33
CA TRP A 45 10.00 -1.86 0.14
C TRP A 45 9.56 -0.78 1.15
N ALA A 46 10.49 0.10 1.55
CA ALA A 46 10.31 1.10 2.61
C ALA A 46 9.99 0.51 3.99
N SER A 47 10.70 -0.56 4.33
CA SER A 47 10.69 -1.20 5.66
C SER A 47 12.12 -1.52 6.12
N CYS A 48 12.32 -1.67 7.42
CA CYS A 48 13.57 -2.14 8.02
C CYS A 48 13.93 -3.54 7.52
N ASP A 49 12.95 -4.41 7.33
CA ASP A 49 13.16 -5.76 6.79
C ASP A 49 13.73 -5.69 5.36
N TYR A 50 13.16 -4.83 4.52
CA TYR A 50 13.67 -4.62 3.17
C TYR A 50 15.10 -4.06 3.19
N TYR A 51 15.37 -3.08 4.05
CA TYR A 51 16.72 -2.55 4.23
C TYR A 51 17.73 -3.60 4.70
N ALA A 52 17.35 -4.42 5.68
CA ALA A 52 18.22 -5.48 6.19
C ALA A 52 18.56 -6.53 5.11
N GLN A 53 17.64 -6.79 4.18
CA GLN A 53 17.83 -7.74 3.08
C GLN A 53 18.61 -7.16 1.90
N HIS A 54 18.41 -5.88 1.58
CA HIS A 54 18.89 -5.28 0.33
C HIS A 54 19.98 -4.21 0.53
N GLY A 55 20.23 -3.76 1.77
CA GLY A 55 21.14 -2.65 2.07
C GLY A 55 20.61 -1.27 1.64
N GLN A 56 19.36 -1.19 1.18
CA GLN A 56 18.72 0.02 0.67
C GLN A 56 17.23 0.04 1.05
N MET A 57 16.65 1.24 1.20
CA MET A 57 15.26 1.41 1.62
C MET A 57 14.23 1.18 0.49
N MET A 58 14.67 1.27 -0.77
CA MET A 58 13.83 1.11 -1.96
C MET A 58 14.71 0.71 -3.16
N PRO A 59 14.14 0.09 -4.21
CA PRO A 59 14.83 -0.13 -5.49
C PRO A 59 15.27 1.19 -6.15
N ASP A 60 16.34 1.17 -6.95
CA ASP A 60 16.83 2.35 -7.68
C ASP A 60 15.80 2.89 -8.70
N ASP A 61 15.00 1.99 -9.27
CA ASP A 61 14.01 2.25 -10.31
C ASP A 61 12.59 2.44 -9.76
N TRP A 62 12.42 2.69 -8.46
CA TRP A 62 11.10 2.76 -7.81
C TRP A 62 10.12 3.78 -8.40
N LYS A 63 10.60 4.77 -9.16
CA LYS A 63 9.79 5.82 -9.82
C LYS A 63 9.38 5.48 -11.26
N ALA A 64 9.94 4.41 -11.83
CA ALA A 64 9.80 4.07 -13.24
C ALA A 64 8.42 3.50 -13.58
#